data_AF-A0A4U9IIN8-F1
#
_entry.id   AF-A0A4U9IIN8-F1
#
_cell.length_a   1.000
_cell.length_b   1.000
_cell.length_c   1.000
_cell.angle_alpha   90.00
_cell.angle_beta   90.00
_cell.angle_gamma   90.00
#
_symmetry.space_group_name_H-M   'P 1'
#
loop_
_entity.id
_entity.type
_entity.pdbx_description
1 polymer ?
#
loop_
_entity_poly.entity_id
_entity_poly.type
_entity_poly.pdbx_seq_one_letter_code
_entity_poly.pdbx_strand_id
1 'polypeptide(L)'
;MIRQDEKLILRTPILSESYSQDESAESDAKTNNNMLGYVALELDLKSVRLQQYREIFISTVMMLFCIGIALIFGWRLMRDVTSPIRNMVNTVDRIRRGQLDSRVEGFMLGELDMLKNGINSMAMSLAAYHEEMQHNVDQATSDLRETLEQMEIQNVELDLAKKRAQEAARIKSEFLANMSHELRTPPQRRDWLYPPDPQDRAKPNPARPSAYH
;
A
#
# COMPACT_ATOMS: atom_id res chain seq x y z
N MET A 1 27.69 -66.16 38.58
CA MET A 1 28.14 -64.76 38.44
C MET A 1 27.45 -63.96 39.53
N ILE A 2 28.20 -63.44 40.51
CA ILE A 2 27.63 -62.67 41.62
C ILE A 2 28.12 -61.23 41.42
N ARG A 3 27.19 -60.29 41.25
CA ARG A 3 27.50 -58.85 41.08
C ARG A 3 27.43 -58.20 42.45
N GLN A 4 28.57 -57.75 42.97
CA GLN A 4 28.66 -57.09 44.27
C GLN A 4 29.16 -55.67 44.01
N ASP A 5 28.19 -54.74 43.87
CA ASP A 5 28.20 -53.27 43.67
C ASP A 5 29.30 -52.58 42.83
N GLU A 6 30.56 -52.98 42.93
CA GLU A 6 31.70 -52.41 42.20
C GLU A 6 32.58 -53.46 41.55
N LYS A 7 32.32 -54.75 41.81
CA LYS A 7 33.17 -55.84 41.33
C LYS A 7 32.34 -56.98 40.76
N LEU A 8 32.79 -57.48 39.64
CA LEU A 8 32.19 -58.63 38.97
C LEU A 8 33.05 -59.85 39.24
N ILE A 9 32.49 -60.81 39.98
CA ILE A 9 33.19 -62.06 40.31
C ILE A 9 32.70 -63.17 39.37
N LEU A 10 33.61 -63.64 38.50
CA LEU A 10 33.42 -64.80 37.65
C LEU A 10 34.09 -66.01 38.30
N ARG A 11 33.36 -67.11 38.47
CA ARG A 11 33.93 -68.36 39.02
C ARG A 11 33.83 -69.45 37.97
N THR A 12 34.94 -70.07 37.62
CA THR A 12 34.98 -71.21 36.70
C THR A 12 35.68 -72.39 37.36
N PRO A 13 35.12 -73.62 37.25
CA PRO A 13 35.75 -74.81 37.81
C PRO A 13 36.95 -75.24 36.95
N ILE A 14 38.08 -75.60 37.57
CA ILE A 14 39.24 -76.18 36.88
C ILE A 14 39.07 -77.71 36.85
N LEU A 15 39.05 -78.26 35.64
CA LEU A 15 38.96 -79.71 35.38
C LEU A 15 40.35 -80.18 34.92
N SER A 16 40.84 -81.32 35.43
CA SER A 16 42.13 -81.89 35.01
C SER A 16 42.02 -82.49 33.60
N GLU A 17 42.90 -82.10 32.67
CA GLU A 17 42.83 -82.55 31.26
C GLU A 17 43.58 -83.86 30.96
N SER A 18 44.42 -84.37 31.88
CA SER A 18 45.03 -85.70 31.70
C SER A 18 45.24 -86.46 33.01
N TYR A 19 44.82 -87.72 32.97
CA TYR A 19 45.03 -88.72 34.01
C TYR A 19 46.40 -89.36 33.77
N SER A 20 47.41 -89.04 34.58
CA SER A 20 48.68 -89.77 34.55
C SER A 20 48.46 -91.16 35.16
N GLN A 21 48.62 -92.18 34.33
CA GLN A 21 48.33 -93.57 34.64
C GLN A 21 49.60 -94.23 35.21
N ASP A 22 49.88 -93.98 36.49
CA ASP A 22 50.82 -94.77 37.28
C ASP A 22 50.40 -94.64 38.75
N GLU A 23 49.59 -95.60 39.22
CA GLU A 23 49.69 -96.26 40.53
C GLU A 23 48.44 -97.14 40.78
N SER A 24 48.70 -98.44 40.84
CA SER A 24 48.11 -99.46 41.73
C SER A 24 46.58 -99.52 41.90
N ALA A 25 46.03 -100.67 41.51
CA ALA A 25 44.67 -101.11 41.75
C ALA A 25 44.35 -101.27 43.26
N GLU A 26 43.43 -100.46 43.78
CA GLU A 26 42.36 -100.86 44.72
C GLU A 26 41.46 -99.66 45.10
N SER A 27 40.18 -99.94 45.32
CA SER A 27 39.06 -99.07 45.74
C SER A 27 38.19 -98.43 44.65
N ASP A 28 37.04 -99.08 44.44
CA ASP A 28 35.84 -98.58 43.75
C ASP A 28 35.19 -97.40 44.50
N ALA A 29 35.79 -96.21 44.43
CA ALA A 29 35.12 -94.96 44.76
C ALA A 29 35.76 -93.73 44.08
N LYS A 30 35.78 -93.66 42.75
CA LYS A 30 36.05 -92.38 42.05
C LYS A 30 35.08 -92.13 40.90
N THR A 31 33.92 -91.59 41.27
CA THR A 31 33.06 -90.85 40.34
C THR A 31 33.78 -89.57 39.88
N ASN A 32 34.61 -89.73 38.85
CA ASN A 32 34.60 -88.95 37.61
C ASN A 32 34.38 -87.43 37.67
N ASN A 33 35.04 -86.73 38.61
CA ASN A 33 35.39 -85.32 38.39
C ASN A 33 36.51 -84.92 39.34
N ASN A 34 37.75 -85.04 38.89
CA ASN A 34 38.93 -84.58 39.62
C ASN A 34 38.97 -83.04 39.56
N MET A 35 38.06 -82.39 40.29
CA MET A 35 37.95 -80.94 40.42
C MET A 35 39.14 -80.45 41.25
N LEU A 36 40.13 -79.86 40.59
CA LEU A 36 41.37 -79.40 41.22
C LEU A 36 41.16 -78.08 42.01
N GLY A 37 40.09 -77.34 41.70
CA GLY A 37 39.73 -76.09 42.40
C GLY A 37 38.79 -75.19 41.59
N TYR A 38 38.57 -73.97 42.09
CA TYR A 38 37.86 -72.90 41.38
C TYR A 38 38.80 -71.71 41.15
N VAL A 39 38.80 -71.15 39.93
CA VAL A 39 39.37 -69.81 39.70
C VAL A 39 38.26 -68.80 39.91
N ALA A 40 38.52 -67.81 40.76
CA ALA A 40 37.67 -66.62 40.87
C ALA A 40 38.40 -65.43 40.21
N LEU A 41 37.84 -64.88 39.14
CA LEU A 41 38.27 -63.61 38.56
C LEU A 41 37.42 -62.48 39.17
N GLU A 42 38.07 -61.45 39.71
CA GLU A 42 37.43 -60.26 40.25
C GLU A 42 37.75 -59.06 39.34
N LEU A 43 36.74 -58.56 38.64
CA LEU A 43 36.88 -57.44 37.71
C LEU A 43 36.37 -56.16 38.39
N ASP A 44 37.23 -55.14 38.50
CA ASP A 44 36.87 -53.83 39.07
C ASP A 44 36.17 -52.96 38.02
N LEU A 45 34.89 -52.65 38.25
CA LEU A 45 34.04 -51.89 37.31
C LEU A 45 34.16 -50.37 37.50
N LYS A 46 34.93 -49.91 38.47
CA LYS A 46 35.08 -48.47 38.81
C LYS A 46 35.61 -47.66 37.64
N SER A 47 36.64 -48.16 36.96
CA SER A 47 37.23 -47.51 35.79
C SER A 47 36.25 -47.40 34.61
N VAL A 48 35.41 -48.43 34.43
CA VAL A 48 34.37 -48.44 33.37
C VAL A 48 33.27 -47.43 33.67
N ARG A 49 32.82 -47.34 34.93
CA ARG A 49 31.79 -46.38 35.36
C ARG A 49 32.29 -44.93 35.24
N LEU A 50 33.54 -44.67 35.64
CA LEU A 50 34.14 -43.34 35.53
C LEU A 50 34.23 -42.88 34.07
N GLN A 51 34.58 -43.80 33.16
CA GLN A 51 34.64 -43.54 31.72
C GLN A 51 33.24 -43.28 31.13
N GLN A 52 32.21 -44.02 31.57
CA GLN A 52 30.81 -43.80 31.15
C GLN A 52 30.29 -42.40 31.52
N TYR A 53 30.55 -41.92 32.74
CA TYR A 53 30.13 -40.58 33.16
C TYR A 53 30.77 -39.47 32.29
N ARG A 54 32.03 -39.64 31.87
CA ARG A 54 32.71 -38.68 30.99
C ARG A 54 32.04 -38.57 29.63
N GLU A 55 31.69 -39.70 29.01
CA GLU A 55 31.04 -39.73 27.69
C GLU A 55 29.60 -39.17 27.73
N ILE A 56 28.83 -39.49 28.78
CA ILE A 56 27.50 -38.90 29.00
C ILE A 56 27.60 -37.38 29.20
N PHE A 57 28.60 -36.92 29.94
CA PHE A 57 28.81 -35.48 30.14
C PHE A 57 29.12 -34.75 28.83
N ILE A 58 30.06 -35.27 28.03
CA ILE A 58 30.45 -34.65 26.75
C ILE A 58 29.26 -34.61 25.78
N SER A 59 28.54 -35.73 25.64
CA SER A 59 27.36 -35.79 24.78
C SER A 59 26.24 -34.83 25.23
N THR A 60 26.01 -34.69 26.54
CA THR A 60 25.03 -33.74 27.08
C THR A 60 25.42 -32.28 26.78
N VAL A 61 26.71 -31.94 26.97
CA VAL A 61 27.22 -30.60 26.65
C VAL A 61 27.08 -30.31 25.16
N MET A 62 27.43 -31.26 24.29
CA MET A 62 27.27 -31.12 22.84
C MET A 62 25.80 -30.94 22.43
N MET A 63 24.88 -31.69 23.05
CA MET A 63 23.45 -31.55 22.79
C MET A 63 22.96 -30.15 23.17
N LEU A 64 23.31 -29.67 24.37
CA LEU A 64 22.95 -28.32 24.82
C LEU A 64 23.57 -27.25 23.93
N PHE A 65 24.80 -27.45 23.47
CA PHE A 65 25.48 -26.53 22.56
C PHE A 65 24.76 -26.44 21.20
N CYS A 66 24.38 -27.57 20.60
CA CYS A 66 23.61 -27.59 19.36
C CYS A 66 22.24 -26.92 19.52
N ILE A 67 21.54 -27.16 20.63
CA ILE A 67 20.27 -26.48 20.94
C ILE A 67 20.51 -24.97 21.07
N GLY A 68 21.56 -24.55 21.77
CA GLY A 68 21.93 -23.14 21.92
C GLY A 68 22.18 -22.46 20.58
N ILE A 69 22.95 -23.08 19.70
CA ILE A 69 23.19 -22.57 18.33
C ILE A 69 21.89 -22.50 17.55
N ALA A 70 21.05 -23.53 17.60
CA ALA A 70 19.77 -23.54 16.89
C ALA A 70 18.85 -22.41 17.36
N LEU A 71 18.78 -22.15 18.67
CA LEU A 71 18.01 -21.05 19.24
C LEU A 71 18.58 -19.68 18.83
N ILE A 72 19.90 -19.50 18.88
CA ILE A 72 20.56 -18.27 18.45
C ILE A 72 20.31 -18.03 16.95
N PHE A 73 20.41 -19.06 16.12
CA PHE A 73 20.18 -18.97 14.69
C PHE A 73 18.71 -18.65 14.38
N GLY A 74 17.77 -19.32 15.05
CA GLY A 74 16.33 -19.03 14.90
C GLY A 74 15.99 -17.60 15.32
N TRP A 75 16.54 -17.14 16.44
CA TRP A 75 16.36 -15.76 16.91
C TRP A 75 16.96 -14.75 15.92
N ARG A 76 18.16 -15.03 15.39
CA ARG A 76 18.82 -14.20 14.37
C ARG A 76 18.01 -14.11 13.09
N LEU A 77 17.53 -15.24 12.57
CA LEU A 77 16.73 -15.30 11.35
C LEU A 77 15.41 -14.51 11.50
N MET A 78 14.74 -14.66 12.65
CA MET A 78 13.51 -13.94 12.94
C MET A 78 13.74 -12.42 12.98
N ARG A 79 14.84 -11.98 13.59
CA ARG A 79 15.15 -10.56 13.76
C ARG A 79 15.67 -9.91 12.48
N ASP A 80 16.55 -10.58 11.75
CA ASP A 80 17.28 -10.00 10.62
C ASP A 80 16.56 -10.18 9.28
N VAL A 81 15.64 -11.15 9.18
CA VAL A 81 14.94 -11.49 7.92
C VAL A 81 13.43 -11.42 8.07
N THR A 82 12.85 -12.20 8.98
CA THR A 82 11.39 -12.36 9.06
C THR A 82 10.68 -11.06 9.47
N SER A 83 11.20 -10.36 10.48
CA SER A 83 10.58 -9.12 10.96
C SER A 83 10.65 -7.99 9.91
N PRO A 84 11.81 -7.70 9.26
CA PRO A 84 11.86 -6.69 8.21
C PRO A 84 10.98 -7.00 7.01
N ILE A 85 10.93 -8.27 6.55
CA ILE A 85 10.06 -8.67 5.43
C ILE A 85 8.58 -8.42 5.78
N ARG A 86 8.15 -8.77 7.00
CA ARG A 86 6.78 -8.51 7.44
C ARG A 86 6.45 -7.01 7.44
N ASN A 87 7.39 -6.17 7.87
CA ASN A 87 7.23 -4.72 7.82
C ASN A 87 7.12 -4.19 6.38
N MET A 88 7.91 -4.72 5.45
CA MET A 88 7.82 -4.37 4.04
C MET A 88 6.47 -4.75 3.44
N VAL A 89 5.98 -5.97 3.69
CA VAL A 89 4.67 -6.43 3.22
C VAL A 89 3.56 -5.52 3.74
N ASN A 90 3.59 -5.18 5.03
CA ASN A 90 2.62 -4.26 5.61
C ASN A 90 2.70 -2.87 4.98
N THR A 91 3.91 -2.37 4.70
CA THR A 91 4.12 -1.06 4.05
C THR A 91 3.54 -1.06 2.63
N VAL A 92 3.81 -2.10 1.85
CA VAL A 92 3.27 -2.25 0.49
C VAL A 92 1.74 -2.32 0.52
N ASP A 93 1.16 -3.04 1.48
CA ASP A 93 -0.30 -3.09 1.63
C ASP A 93 -0.92 -1.74 2.06
N ARG A 94 -0.19 -0.92 2.83
CA ARG A 94 -0.58 0.48 3.12
C ARG A 94 -0.53 1.35 1.87
N ILE A 95 0.56 1.27 1.09
CA ILE A 95 0.70 1.99 -0.18
C ILE A 95 -0.44 1.61 -1.14
N ARG A 96 -0.75 0.31 -1.23
CA ARG A 96 -1.88 -0.22 -2.03
C ARG A 96 -3.24 0.37 -1.62
N ARG A 97 -3.44 0.71 -0.35
CA ARG A 97 -4.64 1.38 0.18
C ARG A 97 -4.64 2.90 -0.01
N GLY A 98 -3.66 3.46 -0.73
CA GLY A 98 -3.54 4.90 -0.97
C GLY A 98 -2.78 5.67 0.12
N GLN A 99 -2.20 4.99 1.12
CA GLN A 99 -1.36 5.64 2.14
C GLN A 99 0.08 5.78 1.61
N LEU A 100 0.27 6.71 0.67
CA LEU A 100 1.51 6.87 -0.08
C LEU A 100 2.66 7.45 0.74
N ASP A 101 2.41 7.98 1.95
CA ASP A 101 3.46 8.45 2.88
C ASP A 101 4.12 7.32 3.67
N SER A 102 3.58 6.11 3.60
CA SER A 102 4.16 4.96 4.30
C SER A 102 5.55 4.64 3.73
N ARG A 103 6.54 4.44 4.61
CA ARG A 103 7.91 4.07 4.25
C ARG A 103 8.34 2.82 5.01
N VAL A 104 9.24 2.05 4.41
CA VAL A 104 9.91 0.95 5.07
C VAL A 104 11.06 1.53 5.89
N GLU A 105 10.94 1.44 7.21
CA GLU A 105 11.94 1.90 8.18
C GLU A 105 12.75 0.73 8.77
N GLY A 106 13.96 1.04 9.22
CA GLY A 106 14.87 0.09 9.83
C GLY A 106 16.18 -0.09 9.07
N PHE A 107 17.09 -0.82 9.70
CA PHE A 107 18.37 -1.21 9.09
C PHE A 107 18.22 -2.59 8.46
N MET A 108 18.50 -2.66 7.16
CA MET A 108 18.54 -3.91 6.40
C MET A 108 19.92 -4.04 5.79
N LEU A 109 20.40 -5.27 5.61
CA LEU A 109 21.68 -5.54 4.96
C LEU A 109 21.47 -6.24 3.61
N GLY A 110 22.36 -5.95 2.66
CA GLY A 110 22.40 -6.63 1.36
C GLY A 110 21.15 -6.38 0.51
N GLU A 111 20.61 -7.45 -0.07
CA GLU A 111 19.45 -7.40 -0.99
C GLU A 111 18.20 -6.80 -0.33
N LEU A 112 18.04 -6.98 0.98
CA LEU A 112 16.89 -6.48 1.71
C LEU A 112 16.93 -4.95 1.84
N ASP A 113 18.12 -4.33 1.85
CA ASP A 113 18.26 -2.87 1.77
C ASP A 113 17.91 -2.35 0.38
N MET A 114 18.32 -3.06 -0.67
CA MET A 114 17.93 -2.71 -2.05
C MET A 114 16.40 -2.78 -2.22
N LEU A 115 15.77 -3.82 -1.66
CA LEU A 115 14.31 -3.97 -1.70
C LEU A 115 13.60 -2.84 -0.91
N LYS A 116 14.10 -2.50 0.28
CA LYS A 116 13.62 -1.36 1.08
C LYS A 116 13.64 -0.07 0.26
N ASN A 117 14.78 0.21 -0.37
CA ASN A 117 14.97 1.43 -1.17
C ASN A 117 14.06 1.41 -2.41
N GLY A 118 13.91 0.26 -3.08
CA GLY A 118 12.99 0.10 -4.19
C GLY A 118 11.53 0.38 -3.83
N ILE A 119 11.05 -0.16 -2.70
CA ILE A 119 9.69 0.09 -2.21
C ILE A 119 9.49 1.57 -1.87
N ASN A 120 10.47 2.20 -1.20
CA ASN A 120 10.38 3.62 -0.84
C ASN A 120 10.38 4.52 -2.08
N SER A 121 11.20 4.22 -3.08
CA SER A 121 11.21 4.95 -4.37
C SER A 121 9.88 4.80 -5.11
N MET A 122 9.31 3.59 -5.15
CA MET A 122 7.98 3.37 -5.73
C MET A 122 6.90 4.19 -5.03
N ALA A 123 6.93 4.23 -3.68
CA ALA A 123 5.99 5.02 -2.90
C ALA A 123 6.11 6.53 -3.21
N MET A 124 7.33 7.05 -3.35
CA MET A 124 7.58 8.45 -3.72
C MET A 124 7.10 8.76 -5.14
N SER A 125 7.39 7.90 -6.11
CA SER A 125 6.92 8.10 -7.49
C SER A 125 5.40 8.07 -7.59
N LEU A 126 4.74 7.18 -6.84
CA LEU A 126 3.29 7.12 -6.83
C LEU A 126 2.67 8.34 -6.15
N ALA A 127 3.28 8.85 -5.07
CA ALA A 127 2.85 10.09 -4.41
C ALA A 127 2.96 11.30 -5.35
N ALA A 128 4.10 11.46 -6.01
CA ALA A 128 4.32 12.55 -6.97
C ALA A 128 3.34 12.48 -8.15
N TYR A 129 3.11 11.28 -8.69
CA TYR A 129 2.14 11.09 -9.77
C TYR A 129 0.70 11.42 -9.34
N HIS A 130 0.33 11.08 -8.11
CA HIS A 130 -0.98 11.41 -7.57
C HIS A 130 -1.16 12.92 -7.38
N GLU A 131 -0.13 13.61 -6.87
CA GLU A 131 -0.12 15.07 -6.72
C GLU A 131 -0.22 15.78 -8.07
N GLU A 132 0.55 15.34 -9.07
CA GLU A 132 0.50 15.88 -10.43
C GLU A 132 -0.87 15.67 -11.07
N MET A 133 -1.44 14.48 -10.93
CA MET A 133 -2.79 14.19 -11.43
C MET A 133 -3.83 15.09 -10.78
N GLN A 134 -3.77 15.28 -9.46
CA GLN A 134 -4.70 16.15 -8.74
C GLN A 134 -4.58 17.60 -9.22
N HIS A 135 -3.34 18.08 -9.40
CA HIS A 135 -3.10 19.42 -9.92
C HIS A 135 -3.70 19.62 -11.32
N ASN A 136 -3.51 18.65 -12.21
CA ASN A 136 -4.08 18.69 -13.57
C ASN A 136 -5.62 18.68 -13.55
N VAL A 137 -6.22 17.91 -12.63
CA VAL A 137 -7.68 17.90 -12.45
C VAL A 137 -8.19 19.25 -11.96
N ASP A 138 -7.52 19.85 -10.98
CA ASP A 138 -7.89 21.15 -10.42
C ASP A 138 -7.78 22.25 -11.49
N GLN A 139 -6.72 22.24 -12.28
CA GLN A 139 -6.54 23.16 -13.43
C GLN A 139 -7.64 22.98 -14.48
N ALA A 140 -7.86 21.75 -14.95
CA ALA A 140 -8.90 21.47 -15.95
C ALA A 140 -10.30 21.87 -15.46
N THR A 141 -10.57 21.69 -14.17
CA THR A 141 -11.84 22.10 -13.55
C THR A 141 -11.96 23.62 -13.49
N SER A 142 -10.87 24.33 -13.17
CA SER A 142 -10.81 25.80 -13.19
C SER A 142 -11.04 26.36 -14.60
N ASP A 143 -10.34 25.83 -15.61
CA ASP A 143 -10.47 26.25 -17.00
C ASP A 143 -11.88 25.99 -17.55
N LEU A 144 -12.46 24.84 -17.19
CA LEU A 144 -13.84 24.52 -17.54
C LEU A 144 -14.82 25.53 -16.93
N ARG A 145 -14.60 25.92 -15.68
CA ARG A 145 -15.44 26.90 -14.99
C ARG A 145 -15.34 28.27 -15.65
N GLU A 146 -14.13 28.72 -16.00
CA GLU A 146 -13.92 29.96 -16.73
C GLU A 146 -14.61 29.93 -18.10
N THR A 147 -14.48 28.82 -18.83
CA THR A 147 -15.14 28.65 -20.13
C THR A 147 -16.66 28.71 -20.02
N LEU A 148 -17.24 28.12 -18.97
CA LEU A 148 -18.68 28.19 -18.71
C LEU A 148 -19.14 29.62 -18.42
N GLU A 149 -18.40 30.36 -17.58
CA GLU A 149 -18.68 31.77 -17.29
C GLU A 149 -18.63 32.62 -18.58
N GLN A 150 -17.62 32.40 -19.43
CA GLN A 150 -17.52 33.09 -20.73
C GLN A 150 -18.68 32.75 -21.67
N MET A 151 -19.09 31.47 -21.74
CA MET A 151 -20.24 31.06 -22.54
C MET A 151 -21.55 31.68 -22.04
N GLU A 152 -21.71 31.83 -20.73
CA GLU A 152 -22.88 32.48 -20.15
C GLU A 152 -22.95 33.96 -20.55
N ILE A 153 -21.83 34.68 -20.46
CA ILE A 153 -21.72 36.08 -20.89
C ILE A 153 -22.08 36.21 -22.39
N GLN A 154 -21.52 35.36 -23.24
CA GLN A 154 -21.81 35.37 -24.68
C GLN A 154 -23.29 35.08 -24.98
N ASN A 155 -23.92 34.17 -24.23
CA ASN A 155 -25.35 33.90 -24.38
C ASN A 155 -26.21 35.12 -24.02
N VAL A 156 -25.89 35.81 -22.93
CA VAL A 156 -26.58 37.04 -22.52
C VAL A 156 -26.40 38.14 -23.57
N GLU A 157 -25.19 38.30 -24.11
CA GLU A 157 -24.92 39.27 -25.17
C GLU A 157 -25.69 38.95 -26.47
N LEU A 158 -25.72 37.67 -26.87
CA LEU A 158 -26.50 37.20 -28.02
C LEU A 158 -28.00 37.47 -27.85
N ASP A 159 -28.56 37.22 -26.66
CA ASP A 159 -29.97 37.51 -26.37
C ASP A 159 -30.26 39.02 -26.45
N LEU A 160 -29.37 39.85 -25.93
CA LEU A 160 -29.50 41.31 -26.01
C LEU A 160 -29.44 41.82 -27.45
N ALA A 161 -28.49 41.33 -28.25
CA ALA A 161 -28.35 41.68 -29.67
C ALA A 161 -29.59 41.27 -30.46
N LYS A 162 -30.12 40.06 -30.19
CA LYS A 162 -31.37 39.57 -30.80
C LYS A 162 -32.55 40.46 -30.46
N LYS A 163 -32.73 40.83 -29.19
CA LYS A 163 -33.79 41.76 -28.76
C LYS A 163 -33.71 43.10 -29.49
N ARG A 164 -32.52 43.71 -29.56
CA ARG A 164 -32.30 44.97 -30.30
C ARG A 164 -32.65 44.85 -31.78
N ALA A 165 -32.27 43.76 -32.44
CA ALA A 165 -32.60 43.53 -33.84
C ALA A 165 -34.12 43.37 -34.06
N GLN A 166 -34.81 42.67 -33.14
CA GLN A 166 -36.26 42.53 -33.17
C GLN A 166 -36.97 43.88 -32.96
N GLU A 167 -36.50 44.70 -32.03
CA GLU A 167 -37.02 46.06 -31.82
C GLU A 167 -36.83 46.94 -33.05
N ALA A 168 -35.63 46.94 -33.65
CA ALA A 168 -35.36 47.69 -34.88
C ALA A 168 -36.26 47.21 -36.04
N ALA A 169 -36.45 45.90 -36.18
CA ALA A 169 -37.35 45.33 -37.18
C ALA A 169 -38.81 45.76 -36.92
N ARG A 170 -39.25 45.75 -35.66
CA ARG A 170 -40.59 46.20 -35.26
C ARG A 170 -40.81 47.68 -35.56
N ILE A 171 -39.89 48.55 -35.16
CA ILE A 171 -39.94 49.99 -35.44
C ILE A 171 -40.00 50.23 -36.95
N LYS A 172 -39.19 49.50 -37.74
CA LYS A 172 -39.22 49.59 -39.20
C LYS A 172 -40.57 49.17 -39.78
N SER A 173 -41.16 48.08 -39.27
CA SER A 173 -42.50 47.64 -39.70
C SER A 173 -43.58 48.64 -39.31
N GLU A 174 -43.56 49.17 -38.10
CA GLU A 174 -44.50 50.23 -37.64
C GLU A 174 -44.36 51.49 -38.48
N PHE A 175 -43.14 51.93 -38.78
CA PHE A 175 -42.87 53.07 -39.65
C PHE A 175 -43.43 52.87 -41.06
N LEU A 176 -43.15 51.72 -41.69
CA LEU A 176 -43.65 51.40 -43.03
C LEU A 176 -45.19 51.29 -43.07
N ALA A 177 -45.80 50.74 -42.01
CA ALA A 177 -47.25 50.68 -41.89
C ALA A 177 -47.87 52.08 -41.76
N ASN A 178 -47.32 52.95 -40.89
CA ASN A 178 -47.76 54.34 -40.76
C ASN A 178 -47.61 55.11 -42.07
N MET A 179 -46.45 55.03 -42.72
CA MET A 179 -46.21 55.68 -44.02
C MET A 179 -47.14 55.15 -45.11
N SER A 180 -47.42 53.84 -45.14
CA SER A 180 -48.39 53.28 -46.07
C SER A 180 -49.81 53.79 -45.81
N HIS A 181 -50.18 53.99 -44.53
CA HIS A 181 -51.46 54.54 -44.14
C HIS A 181 -51.59 56.02 -44.55
N GLU A 182 -50.53 56.83 -44.39
CA GLU A 182 -50.52 58.23 -44.85
C GLU A 182 -50.57 58.35 -46.38
N LEU A 183 -49.93 57.44 -47.11
CA LEU A 183 -49.94 57.42 -48.57
C LEU A 183 -51.26 56.91 -49.17
N ARG A 184 -51.95 55.98 -48.51
CA ARG A 184 -53.24 55.40 -48.97
C ARG A 184 -54.46 56.24 -48.60
N THR A 185 -54.33 57.15 -47.65
CA THR A 185 -55.37 58.10 -47.26
C THR A 185 -54.86 59.51 -47.53
N PRO A 186 -54.83 59.97 -48.80
CA PRO A 186 -54.42 61.34 -49.05
C PRO A 186 -55.40 62.25 -48.31
N PRO A 187 -54.94 63.28 -47.58
CA PRO A 187 -55.83 64.20 -46.90
C PRO A 187 -56.78 64.78 -47.94
N GLN A 188 -58.08 64.66 -47.68
CA GLN A 188 -59.10 65.22 -48.56
C GLN A 188 -58.80 66.71 -48.77
N ARG A 189 -58.39 67.02 -50.01
CA ARG A 189 -58.23 68.36 -50.56
C ARG A 189 -59.56 69.11 -50.40
N ARG A 190 -59.67 69.89 -49.33
CA ARG A 190 -60.74 70.87 -49.15
C ARG A 190 -60.11 72.25 -49.11
N ASP A 191 -59.74 72.74 -50.29
CA ASP A 191 -59.61 74.18 -50.52
C ASP A 191 -60.14 74.49 -51.92
N TRP A 192 -61.19 75.29 -51.90
CA TRP A 192 -62.02 75.67 -53.02
C TRP A 192 -61.34 76.76 -53.87
N LEU A 193 -61.60 76.67 -55.17
CA LEU A 193 -61.29 77.67 -56.18
C LEU A 193 -62.16 78.92 -55.97
N TYR A 194 -61.63 80.04 -55.47
CA TYR A 194 -62.15 81.40 -55.74
C TYR A 194 -61.09 82.49 -55.41
N PRO A 195 -60.88 83.50 -56.27
CA PRO A 195 -59.98 84.62 -55.98
C PRO A 195 -60.68 85.70 -55.12
N PRO A 196 -59.96 86.48 -54.29
CA PRO A 196 -60.56 87.61 -53.59
C PRO A 196 -60.55 88.88 -54.44
N ASP A 197 -61.68 89.59 -54.42
CA ASP A 197 -61.94 90.92 -54.99
C ASP A 197 -61.09 92.01 -54.27
N PRO A 198 -60.60 93.08 -54.92
CA PRO A 198 -59.71 94.04 -54.31
C PRO A 198 -60.50 95.22 -53.73
N GLN A 199 -60.86 95.15 -52.44
CA GLN A 199 -61.21 96.32 -51.63
C GLN A 199 -61.21 95.92 -50.14
N ASP A 200 -60.10 96.17 -49.44
CA ASP A 200 -60.11 97.16 -48.35
C ASP A 200 -58.69 97.38 -47.80
N ARG A 201 -58.14 98.57 -48.04
CA ARG A 201 -56.99 99.11 -47.30
C ARG A 201 -57.54 99.94 -46.16
N ALA A 202 -57.34 99.54 -44.90
CA ALA A 202 -57.08 100.46 -43.78
C ALA A 202 -56.91 99.71 -42.45
N LYS A 203 -55.67 99.63 -41.93
CA LYS A 203 -55.18 100.40 -40.74
C LYS A 203 -55.07 99.50 -39.47
N PRO A 204 -54.30 99.88 -38.43
CA PRO A 204 -52.89 99.48 -38.32
C PRO A 204 -52.57 98.71 -37.02
N ASN A 205 -51.38 98.08 -37.03
CA ASN A 205 -50.66 97.57 -35.85
C ASN A 205 -50.48 98.66 -34.76
N PRO A 206 -50.48 98.29 -33.47
CA PRO A 206 -49.22 98.46 -32.75
C PRO A 206 -48.86 97.35 -31.73
N ALA A 207 -47.57 97.01 -31.78
CA ALA A 207 -46.60 96.90 -30.69
C ALA A 207 -46.69 95.76 -29.65
N ARG A 208 -45.64 94.91 -29.69
CA ARG A 208 -45.04 94.20 -28.54
C ARG A 208 -44.48 95.20 -27.51
N PRO A 209 -44.27 94.79 -26.24
CA PRO A 209 -42.93 94.31 -25.81
C PRO A 209 -43.03 93.08 -24.86
N SER A 210 -42.17 92.06 -24.97
CA SER A 210 -40.79 91.92 -24.45
C SER A 210 -40.65 91.98 -22.92
N ALA A 211 -40.27 90.84 -22.30
CA ALA A 211 -39.28 90.66 -21.20
C ALA A 211 -39.58 89.38 -20.38
N TYR A 212 -38.74 88.34 -20.46
CA TYR A 212 -37.66 87.97 -19.51
C TYR A 212 -38.12 87.22 -18.25
N HIS A 213 -37.96 85.88 -18.23
CA HIS A 213 -37.07 85.12 -17.35
C HIS A 213 -37.08 83.63 -17.71
#